data_AF-A0A1H8HWR4-F1
#
_entry.id   AF-A0A1H8HWR4-F1
#
_cell.length_a   1.000
_cell.length_b   1.000
_cell.length_c   1.000
_cell.angle_alpha   90.00
_cell.angle_beta   90.00
_cell.angle_gamma   90.00
#
_symmetry.space_group_name_H-M   'P 1'
#
loop_
_entity.id
_entity.type
_entity.pdbx_description
1 polymer ?
#
loop_
_entity_poly.entity_id
_entity_poly.type
_entity_poly.pdbx_seq_one_letter_code
_entity_poly.pdbx_strand_id
1 'polypeptide(L)'
;MAETTKKKPAAKRKPKYDTDELRRIADVISGFPDPGRTDLIHRLETEEGMKSRETSEGRIYVKIAKLEVGTRGPMGQAIQNWGNRARRIAQGLD
;
A
#
# COMPACT_ATOMS: atom_id res chain seq x y z
N MET A 1 28.47 34.74 -1.65
CA MET A 1 27.28 34.60 -0.78
C MET A 1 26.20 33.88 -1.58
N ALA A 2 25.51 32.94 -0.95
CA ALA A 2 24.79 31.84 -1.58
C ALA A 2 23.60 32.30 -2.46
N GLU A 3 23.62 31.90 -3.74
CA GLU A 3 22.45 32.03 -4.62
C GLU A 3 21.67 30.70 -4.65
N THR A 4 20.44 30.84 -4.19
CA THR A 4 19.39 29.85 -3.98
C THR A 4 19.10 28.99 -5.21
N THR A 5 19.25 27.68 -5.07
CA THR A 5 18.77 26.67 -6.03
C THR A 5 17.24 26.71 -6.13
N LYS A 6 16.73 27.30 -7.22
CA LYS A 6 15.32 27.22 -7.61
C LYS A 6 14.97 25.77 -7.92
N LYS A 7 14.39 25.06 -6.94
CA LYS A 7 13.70 23.77 -7.18
C LYS A 7 12.54 24.02 -8.14
N LYS A 8 12.67 23.55 -9.38
CA LYS A 8 11.56 23.42 -10.35
C LYS A 8 10.39 22.71 -9.65
N PRO A 9 9.14 23.22 -9.74
CA PRO A 9 8.00 22.45 -9.28
C PRO A 9 7.92 21.21 -10.18
N ALA A 10 8.16 20.03 -9.60
CA ALA A 10 7.94 18.78 -10.29
C ALA A 10 6.49 18.79 -10.78
N ALA A 11 6.31 18.72 -12.10
CA ALA A 11 5.00 18.62 -12.71
C ALA A 11 4.26 17.50 -11.99
N LYS A 12 3.16 17.85 -11.30
CA LYS A 12 2.30 16.90 -10.60
C LYS A 12 1.68 15.98 -11.63
N ARG A 13 2.43 14.94 -12.03
CA ARG A 13 1.89 13.77 -12.70
C ARG A 13 0.68 13.37 -11.87
N LYS A 14 -0.49 13.26 -12.50
CA LYS A 14 -1.67 12.70 -11.82
C LYS A 14 -1.19 11.43 -11.13
N PRO A 15 -1.33 11.33 -9.79
CA PRO A 15 -0.91 10.15 -9.08
C PRO A 15 -1.51 8.93 -9.77
N LYS A 16 -0.66 7.99 -10.19
CA LYS A 16 -1.11 6.74 -10.82
C LYS A 16 -2.04 5.95 -9.88
N TYR A 17 -1.92 6.23 -8.59
CA TYR A 17 -2.70 5.69 -7.49
C TYR A 17 -3.29 6.85 -6.69
N ASP A 18 -4.49 6.68 -6.16
CA ASP A 18 -5.06 7.67 -5.26
C ASP A 18 -4.28 7.64 -3.93
N THR A 19 -3.44 8.65 -3.71
CA THR A 19 -2.55 8.69 -2.54
C THR A 19 -3.31 8.88 -1.24
N ASP A 20 -4.51 9.47 -1.28
CA ASP A 20 -5.35 9.65 -0.09
C ASP A 20 -5.97 8.30 0.31
N GLU A 21 -6.54 7.58 -0.66
CA GLU A 21 -7.06 6.21 -0.50
C GLU A 21 -5.97 5.27 0.03
N LEU A 22 -4.79 5.24 -0.60
CA LEU A 22 -3.66 4.44 -0.15
C LEU A 22 -3.25 4.74 1.29
N ARG A 23 -3.23 6.03 1.67
CA ARG A 23 -2.87 6.44 3.03
C ARG A 23 -3.91 5.98 4.03
N ARG A 24 -5.21 6.17 3.75
CA ARG A 24 -6.30 5.74 4.63
C ARG A 24 -6.25 4.24 4.90
N ILE A 25 -6.11 3.43 3.84
CA ILE A 25 -6.04 1.96 3.98
C ILE A 25 -4.80 1.55 4.76
N ALA A 26 -3.66 2.19 4.51
CA ALA A 26 -2.44 1.89 5.25
C ALA A 26 -2.54 2.27 6.73
N ASP A 27 -3.24 3.36 7.07
CA ASP A 27 -3.52 3.73 8.46
C ASP A 27 -4.49 2.74 9.13
N VAL A 28 -5.49 2.23 8.40
CA VAL A 28 -6.33 1.12 8.88
C VAL A 28 -5.45 -0.08 9.20
N ILE A 29 -4.66 -0.57 8.25
CA ILE A 29 -3.78 -1.74 8.46
C ILE A 29 -2.84 -1.53 9.65
N SER A 30 -2.24 -0.35 9.76
CA SER A 30 -1.30 -0.02 10.84
C SER A 30 -1.97 0.08 12.23
N GLY A 31 -3.29 0.28 12.29
CA GLY A 31 -4.06 0.29 13.52
C GLY A 31 -4.42 -1.11 14.04
N PHE A 32 -4.21 -2.16 13.23
CA PHE A 32 -4.46 -3.54 13.63
C PHE A 32 -3.15 -4.20 14.12
N PRO A 33 -3.13 -4.78 15.34
CA PRO A 33 -1.93 -5.42 15.88
C PRO A 33 -1.54 -6.70 15.13
N ASP A 34 -2.51 -7.37 14.49
CA ASP A 34 -2.27 -8.52 13.63
C ASP A 34 -2.88 -8.28 12.24
N PRO A 35 -2.04 -7.98 11.22
CA PRO A 35 -2.53 -7.76 9.86
C PRO A 35 -2.99 -9.07 9.18
N GLY A 36 -2.71 -10.22 9.76
CA GLY A 36 -3.22 -11.53 9.31
C GLY A 36 -4.61 -11.87 9.83
N ARG A 37 -5.19 -11.01 10.68
CA ARG A 37 -6.47 -11.29 11.32
C ARG A 37 -7.60 -11.31 10.29
N THR A 38 -8.42 -12.36 10.37
CA THR A 38 -9.54 -12.58 9.43
C THR A 38 -10.50 -11.40 9.37
N ASP A 39 -10.76 -10.72 10.49
CA ASP A 39 -11.59 -9.51 10.54
C ASP A 39 -11.05 -8.39 9.63
N LEU A 40 -9.74 -8.12 9.69
CA LEU A 40 -9.12 -7.09 8.87
C LEU A 40 -9.14 -7.49 7.40
N ILE A 41 -8.79 -8.74 7.10
CA ILE A 41 -8.80 -9.26 5.73
C ILE A 41 -10.21 -9.09 5.13
N HIS A 42 -11.23 -9.54 5.85
CA HIS A 42 -12.61 -9.46 5.38
C HIS A 42 -13.08 -8.01 5.20
N ARG A 43 -12.65 -7.13 6.11
CA ARG A 43 -12.88 -5.69 6.02
C ARG A 43 -12.25 -5.09 4.77
N LEU A 44 -10.98 -5.39 4.49
CA LEU A 44 -10.26 -4.93 3.30
C LEU A 44 -10.87 -5.50 2.02
N GLU A 45 -11.33 -6.75 2.01
CA GLU A 45 -12.00 -7.36 0.87
C GLU A 45 -13.36 -6.72 0.58
N THR A 46 -14.13 -6.43 1.63
CA THR A 46 -15.50 -5.91 1.52
C THR A 46 -15.56 -4.41 1.29
N GLU A 47 -14.79 -3.63 2.06
CA GLU A 47 -14.81 -2.15 2.00
C GLU A 47 -13.85 -1.62 0.93
N GLU A 48 -12.63 -2.16 0.86
CA GLU A 48 -11.56 -1.63 0.01
C GLU A 48 -11.35 -2.44 -1.29
N GLY A 49 -12.15 -3.49 -1.49
CA GLY A 49 -12.08 -4.36 -2.68
C GLY A 49 -10.76 -5.12 -2.80
N MET A 50 -10.13 -5.46 -1.67
CA MET A 50 -8.91 -6.24 -1.64
C MET A 50 -9.09 -7.56 -2.39
N LYS A 51 -8.09 -7.92 -3.19
CA LYS A 51 -7.97 -9.24 -3.80
C LYS A 51 -6.63 -9.84 -3.44
N SER A 52 -6.64 -11.06 -2.93
CA SER A 52 -5.43 -11.84 -2.72
C SER A 52 -5.33 -12.98 -3.74
N ARG A 53 -4.10 -13.23 -4.21
CA ARG A 53 -3.76 -14.37 -5.05
C ARG A 53 -2.53 -15.06 -4.48
N GLU A 54 -2.67 -16.32 -4.12
CA GLU A 54 -1.53 -17.17 -3.81
C GLU A 54 -1.07 -17.93 -5.06
N THR A 55 0.24 -18.02 -5.27
CA THR A 55 0.83 -18.85 -6.33
C THR A 55 1.29 -20.17 -5.77
N SER A 56 1.39 -21.20 -6.63
CA SER A 56 1.88 -22.54 -6.26
C SER A 56 3.30 -22.56 -5.68
N GLU A 57 4.06 -21.46 -5.81
CA GLU A 57 5.40 -21.28 -5.23
C GLU A 57 5.37 -20.65 -3.83
N GLY A 58 4.19 -20.53 -3.19
CA GLY A 58 4.03 -19.93 -1.86
C GLY A 58 4.23 -18.42 -1.82
N ARG A 59 3.97 -17.72 -2.94
CA ARG A 59 3.93 -16.24 -2.98
C ARG A 59 2.49 -15.75 -2.90
N ILE A 60 2.24 -14.80 -2.03
CA ILE A 60 0.95 -14.14 -1.87
C ILE A 60 1.05 -12.74 -2.48
N TYR A 61 0.14 -12.45 -3.40
CA TYR A 61 -0.06 -11.16 -4.02
C TYR A 61 -1.33 -10.53 -3.48
N VAL A 62 -1.22 -9.34 -2.91
CA VAL A 62 -2.36 -8.57 -2.40
C VAL A 62 -2.54 -7.34 -3.28
N LYS A 63 -3.75 -7.14 -3.79
CA LYS A 63 -4.14 -6.02 -4.64
C LYS A 63 -5.27 -5.23 -3.99
N ILE A 64 -5.03 -3.94 -3.74
CA ILE A 64 -5.99 -2.99 -3.16
C ILE A 64 -5.78 -1.64 -3.84
N ALA A 65 -6.84 -0.89 -4.17
CA ALA A 65 -6.75 0.45 -4.75
C ALA A 65 -5.78 0.55 -5.96
N LYS A 66 -5.75 -0.48 -6.82
CA LYS A 66 -4.84 -0.67 -7.97
C LYS A 66 -3.36 -0.91 -7.64
N LEU A 67 -2.95 -0.84 -6.38
CA LEU A 67 -1.63 -1.23 -5.92
C LEU A 67 -1.59 -2.73 -5.65
N GLU A 68 -0.66 -3.44 -6.30
CA GLU A 68 -0.43 -4.86 -6.09
C GLU A 68 0.96 -5.08 -5.47
N VAL A 69 1.02 -5.87 -4.40
CA VAL A 69 2.26 -6.21 -3.69
C VAL A 69 2.32 -7.72 -3.50
N GLY A 70 3.39 -8.31 -4.01
CA GLY A 70 3.72 -9.72 -3.83
C GLY A 70 4.75 -9.91 -2.73
N THR A 71 4.55 -10.90 -1.85
CA THR A 71 5.55 -11.33 -0.88
C THR A 71 5.56 -12.85 -0.72
N ARG A 72 6.65 -13.38 -0.17
CA ARG A 72 6.72 -14.77 0.30
C ARG A 72 6.41 -14.77 1.79
N GLY A 73 5.54 -15.67 2.23
CA GLY A 73 5.13 -15.78 3.63
C GLY A 73 3.61 -15.67 3.82
N PRO A 74 3.13 -15.51 5.07
CA PRO A 74 1.70 -15.48 5.38
C PRO A 74 1.02 -14.21 4.88
N MET A 75 -0.31 -14.28 4.68
CA MET A 75 -1.14 -13.16 4.19
C MET A 75 -0.91 -11.86 4.97
N GLY A 76 -0.82 -11.93 6.31
CA GLY A 76 -0.60 -10.75 7.14
C GLY A 76 0.68 -9.99 6.79
N GLN A 77 1.74 -10.71 6.41
CA GLN A 77 2.98 -10.09 5.95
C GLN A 77 2.81 -9.44 4.58
N ALA A 78 1.97 -9.99 3.70
CA ALA A 78 1.65 -9.39 2.41
C ALA A 78 0.89 -8.07 2.59
N ILE A 79 -0.10 -8.06 3.48
CA ILE A 79 -0.89 -6.87 3.84
C ILE A 79 -0.01 -5.79 4.49
N GLN A 80 0.89 -6.18 5.40
CA GLN A 80 1.83 -5.25 6.02
C GLN A 80 2.80 -4.64 4.99
N ASN A 81 3.33 -5.45 4.08
CA ASN A 81 4.17 -4.96 2.99
C ASN A 81 3.41 -4.04 2.05
N TRP A 82 2.14 -4.35 1.75
CA TRP A 82 1.24 -3.48 1.01
C TRP A 82 1.06 -2.13 1.73
N GLY A 83 0.75 -2.13 3.02
CA GLY A 83 0.57 -0.90 3.82
C GLY A 83 1.83 -0.02 3.87
N ASN A 84 3.00 -0.65 4.02
CA ASN A 84 4.29 0.06 3.97
C ASN A 84 4.54 0.68 2.59
N ARG A 85 4.24 -0.04 1.52
CA ARG A 85 4.40 0.48 0.16
C ARG A 85 3.40 1.60 -0.16
N ALA A 86 2.15 1.44 0.26
CA ALA A 86 1.12 2.46 0.16
C ALA A 86 1.53 3.75 0.88
N ARG A 87 2.09 3.66 2.10
CA ARG A 87 2.65 4.83 2.82
C ARG A 87 3.80 5.50 2.06
N ARG A 88 4.74 4.73 1.49
CA ARG A 88 5.84 5.29 0.69
C ARG A 88 5.34 6.03 -0.54
N ILE A 89 4.40 5.44 -1.27
CA ILE A 89 3.76 6.08 -2.44
C ILE A 89 3.03 7.36 -2.01
N ALA A 90 2.27 7.31 -0.91
CA ALA A 90 1.57 8.48 -0.37
C ALA A 90 2.52 9.61 0.07
N GLN A 91 3.75 9.28 0.47
CA GLN A 91 4.81 10.23 0.79
C GLN A 91 5.62 10.69 -0.43
N GLY A 92 5.35 10.14 -1.62
CA GLY A 92 6.11 10.44 -2.84
C GLY A 92 7.52 9.84 -2.88
N LEU A 93 7.73 8.71 -2.18
CA LEU A 93 9.02 8.02 -2.04
C LEU A 93 9.18 6.79 -2.98
N ASP A 94 8.23 6.55 -3.89
CA ASP A 94 8.22 5.42 -4.84
C ASP A 94 8.39 5.89 -6.30
#